data_AF-A0A9E4RN35-F1
#
_entry.id   AF-A0A9E4RN35-F1
#
_cell.length_a   1.000
_cell.length_b   1.000
_cell.length_c   1.000
_cell.angle_alpha   90.00
_cell.angle_beta   90.00
_cell.angle_gamma   90.00
#
_symmetry.space_group_name_H-M   'P 1'
#
loop_
_entity.id
_entity.type
_entity.pdbx_description
1 polymer ?
#
loop_
_entity_poly.entity_id
_entity_poly.type
_entity_poly.pdbx_seq_one_letter_code
_entity_poly.pdbx_strand_id
1 'polypeptide(L)' 'MPNATALKDRYGLAMTTSSTNAAEHYVEGLDLLLEQGFGPEAEFQMAVEADDGFALAHAGISIMQLFRGDIKVARAT' A
#
# COMPACT_ATOMS: atom_id res chain seq x y z
N MET A 1 26.68 -2.13 13.71
CA MET A 1 25.30 -1.64 13.56
C MET A 1 24.42 -2.87 13.44
N PRO A 2 23.48 -3.15 14.36
CA PRO A 2 22.54 -4.23 14.10
C PRO A 2 21.70 -3.79 12.91
N ASN A 3 21.69 -4.59 11.84
CA ASN A 3 20.85 -4.38 10.67
C ASN A 3 19.41 -4.23 11.16
N ALA A 4 18.79 -3.08 10.93
CA ALA A 4 17.35 -2.94 11.08
C ALA A 4 16.72 -4.07 10.25
N THR A 5 15.99 -4.98 10.90
CA THR A 5 15.28 -6.05 10.22
C THR A 5 14.36 -5.40 9.21
N ALA A 6 14.60 -5.60 7.91
CA ALA A 6 13.77 -5.04 6.87
C ALA A 6 12.31 -5.43 7.11
N LEU A 7 11.39 -4.46 7.01
CA LEU A 7 9.96 -4.73 7.02
C LEU A 7 9.62 -5.66 5.86
N LYS A 8 8.68 -6.58 6.08
CA LYS A 8 8.32 -7.60 5.11
C LYS A 8 6.83 -7.64 4.87
N ASP A 9 6.45 -7.93 3.63
CA ASP A 9 5.06 -8.17 3.27
C ASP A 9 4.58 -9.57 3.73
N ARG A 10 3.32 -9.89 3.44
CA ARG A 10 2.69 -11.19 3.74
C ARG A 10 3.41 -12.41 3.15
N TYR A 11 4.24 -12.20 2.13
CA TYR A 11 5.03 -13.24 1.45
C TYR A 11 6.48 -13.28 1.95
N GLY A 12 6.84 -12.46 2.93
CA GLY A 12 8.18 -12.36 3.48
C GLY A 12 9.16 -11.56 2.60
N LEU A 13 8.66 -10.85 1.58
CA LEU A 13 9.47 -10.01 0.70
C LEU A 13 9.76 -8.68 1.38
N ALA A 14 10.98 -8.17 1.22
CA ALA A 14 11.40 -6.92 1.83
C ALA A 14 10.67 -5.72 1.22
N MET A 15 10.17 -4.85 2.09
CA MET A 15 9.57 -3.56 1.75
C MET A 15 10.58 -2.44 2.02
N THR A 16 10.59 -1.42 1.17
CA THR A 16 11.57 -0.33 1.22
C THR A 16 11.17 0.83 2.13
N THR A 17 9.92 0.87 2.60
CA THR A 17 9.51 1.84 3.62
C THR A 17 10.21 1.55 4.95
N SER A 18 10.55 2.60 5.69
CA SER A 18 11.03 2.50 7.08
C SER A 18 9.89 2.67 8.10
N SER A 19 8.68 2.98 7.64
CA SER A 19 7.50 3.18 8.47
C SER A 19 6.76 1.86 8.65
N THR A 20 6.79 1.32 9.87
CA THR A 20 6.01 0.12 10.22
C THR A 20 4.52 0.34 9.98
N ASN A 21 4.01 1.53 10.30
CA ASN A 21 2.60 1.87 10.09
C ASN A 21 2.24 1.87 8.60
N ALA A 22 3.10 2.41 7.73
CA ALA A 22 2.87 2.37 6.28
C ALA A 22 2.87 0.93 5.75
N ALA A 23 3.77 0.08 6.27
CA ALA A 23 3.83 -1.33 5.87
C ALA A 23 2.59 -2.12 6.32
N GLU A 24 2.13 -1.93 7.56
CA GLU A 24 0.93 -2.58 8.10
C GLU A 24 -0.32 -2.21 7.32
N HIS A 25 -0.57 -0.91 7.10
CA HIS A 25 -1.70 -0.43 6.29
C HIS A 25 -1.62 -0.93 4.83
N TYR A 26 -0.44 -1.00 4.24
CA TYR A 26 -0.31 -1.56 2.88
C TYR A 26 -0.67 -3.05 2.83
N VAL A 27 -0.22 -3.85 3.82
CA VAL A 27 -0.54 -5.27 3.87
C VAL A 27 -2.03 -5.49 4.08
N GLU A 28 -2.66 -4.76 5.00
CA GLU A 28 -4.11 -4.83 5.23
C GLU A 28 -4.89 -4.43 3.96
N GLY A 29 -4.53 -3.31 3.33
CA GLY A 29 -5.15 -2.86 2.10
C GLY A 29 -5.00 -3.86 0.95
N LEU A 30 -3.83 -4.51 0.83
CA LEU A 30 -3.59 -5.55 -0.16
C LEU A 30 -4.42 -6.81 0.12
N ASP A 31 -4.57 -7.20 1.38
CA ASP A 31 -5.38 -8.35 1.76
C ASP A 31 -6.86 -8.12 1.44
N LEU A 32 -7.40 -6.96 1.83
CA LEU A 32 -8.76 -6.52 1.49
C LEU A 32 -8.98 -6.48 -0.03
N LEU A 33 -8.01 -5.96 -0.79
CA LEU A 33 -8.08 -5.94 -2.25
C LEU A 33 -8.19 -7.36 -2.83
N LEU A 34 -7.35 -8.29 -2.36
CA LEU A 34 -7.28 -9.66 -2.88
C LEU A 34 -8.52 -10.50 -2.51
N GLU A 35 -9.12 -10.27 -1.35
CA GLU A 35 -10.35 -10.96 -0.94
C GLU A 35 -11.63 -10.29 -1.45
N GLN A 36 -11.52 -9.17 -2.18
CA GLN A 36 -12.64 -8.32 -2.57
C GLN A 36 -13.43 -7.79 -1.36
N GLY A 37 -12.70 -7.49 -0.27
CA GLY A 37 -13.19 -6.93 0.97
C GLY A 37 -13.50 -5.43 0.87
N PHE A 38 -14.05 -4.88 1.94
CA PHE A 38 -14.42 -3.47 2.02
C PHE A 38 -13.25 -2.61 2.51
N GLY A 39 -13.05 -1.44 1.90
CA GLY A 39 -12.12 -0.42 2.39
C GLY A 39 -10.63 -0.50 2.01
N PRO A 40 -10.16 -1.25 0.99
CA PRO A 40 -8.72 -1.31 0.69
C PRO A 40 -8.11 0.06 0.36
N GLU A 41 -8.88 0.96 -0.26
CA GLU A 41 -8.40 2.31 -0.59
C GLU A 41 -8.11 3.18 0.63
N ALA A 42 -8.91 3.04 1.69
CA ALA A 42 -8.68 3.78 2.92
C ALA A 42 -7.37 3.34 3.56
N GLU A 43 -7.10 2.03 3.58
CA GLU A 43 -5.84 1.49 4.07
C GLU A 43 -4.65 1.96 3.24
N PHE A 44 -4.74 1.96 1.91
CA PHE A 44 -3.67 2.51 1.08
C PHE A 44 -3.44 4.01 1.31
N GLN A 45 -4.50 4.78 1.55
CA GLN A 45 -4.38 6.20 1.89
C GLN A 45 -3.67 6.41 3.24
N MET A 46 -4.01 5.62 4.25
CA MET A 46 -3.32 5.63 5.55
C MET A 46 -1.84 5.25 5.41
N ALA A 47 -1.51 4.32 4.50
CA ALA A 47 -0.14 3.95 4.20
C ALA A 47 0.65 5.11 3.57
N VAL A 48 0.04 5.85 2.63
CA VAL A 48 0.63 7.07 2.05
C VAL A 48 0.79 8.15 3.12
N GLU A 49 -0.20 8.40 3.97
CA GLU A 49 -0.08 9.40 5.06
C GLU A 49 1.05 9.08 6.04
N ALA A 50 1.37 7.80 6.23
CA ALA A 50 2.47 7.35 7.09
C ALA A 50 3.84 7.38 6.40
N ASP A 51 3.88 7.38 5.06
CA ASP A 51 5.08 7.51 4.23
C ASP A 51 4.68 7.98 2.81
N ASP A 52 4.70 9.31 2.61
CA ASP A 52 4.28 9.94 1.35
C ASP A 52 5.02 9.38 0.12
N GLY A 53 6.25 8.87 0.32
CA GLY A 53 7.10 8.32 -0.74
C GLY A 53 6.88 6.83 -1.00
N PHE A 54 5.94 6.18 -0.32
CA PHE A 54 5.80 4.73 -0.39
C PHE A 54 5.10 4.27 -1.67
N ALA A 55 5.91 3.98 -2.70
CA ALA A 55 5.43 3.66 -4.04
C ALA A 55 4.40 2.53 -4.13
N LEU A 56 4.47 1.51 -3.25
CA LEU A 56 3.52 0.41 -3.26
C LEU A 56 2.11 0.84 -2.81
N ALA A 57 2.00 1.78 -1.87
CA ALA A 57 0.72 2.31 -1.44
C ALA A 57 0.06 3.15 -2.55
N HIS A 58 0.83 4.00 -3.24
CA HIS A 58 0.36 4.73 -4.43
C HIS A 58 -0.14 3.78 -5.52
N ALA A 59 0.61 2.71 -5.82
CA ALA A 59 0.17 1.71 -6.78
C ALA A 59 -1.16 1.04 -6.38
N GLY A 60 -1.37 0.77 -5.09
CA GLY A 60 -2.63 0.28 -4.55
C GLY A 60 -3.79 1.24 -4.83
N ILE A 61 -3.61 2.54 -4.57
CA ILE A 61 -4.59 3.59 -4.87
C ILE A 61 -4.89 3.64 -6.37
N SER A 62 -3.87 3.61 -7.23
CA SER A 62 -4.04 3.60 -8.70
C SER A 62 -4.88 2.40 -9.16
N ILE A 63 -4.70 1.21 -8.57
CA ILE A 63 -5.50 0.02 -8.88
C ILE A 63 -6.96 0.21 -8.47
N MET A 64 -7.22 0.81 -7.30
CA MET A 64 -8.59 1.11 -6.86
C MET A 64 -9.30 2.10 -7.81
N GLN A 65 -8.59 3.13 -8.26
CA GLN A 65 -9.10 4.08 -9.25
C GLN A 65 -9.37 3.41 -10.61
N LEU A 66 -8.50 2.48 -11.03
CA LEU A 66 -8.72 1.68 -12.22
C LEU A 66 -10.02 0.85 -12.11
N PHE A 67 -10.26 0.21 -10.96
CA PHE A 67 -11.48 -0.58 -10.73
C PHE A 67 -12.76 0.28 -10.72
N ARG A 68 -12.66 1.57 -10.38
CA ARG A 68 -13.76 2.53 -10.50
C ARG A 68 -13.99 3.05 -11.92
N GLY A 69 -13.07 2.79 -12.84
CA GLY A 69 -13.10 3.32 -14.21
C GLY A 69 -12.44 4.70 -14.37
N ASP A 70 -11.79 5.21 -13.33
CA ASP A 70 -11.17 6.54 -13.29
C ASP A 70 -9.72 6.49 -13.82
N ILE A 71 -9.52 5.94 -15.03
CA ILE A 71 -8.20 5.66 -15.62
C ILE A 71 -7.28 6.88 -15.67
N LYS A 72 -7.84 8.08 -15.86
CA LYS A 72 -7.07 9.33 -15.87
C LYS A 72 -6.48 9.66 -14.49
N VAL A 73 -7.23 9.38 -13.43
CA VAL A 73 -6.78 9.58 -12.04
C VAL A 73 -5.76 8.49 -11.69
N ALA A 74 -6.03 7.24 -12.08
CA ALA A 74 -5.14 6.10 -11.86
C ALA A 74 -3.71 6.34 -12.37
N ARG A 75 -3.58 7.00 -13.53
CA ARG A 75 -2.29 7.33 -14.14
C ARG A 75 -1.56 8.49 -13.44
N ALA A 76 -2.29 9.37 -12.76
CA ALA A 76 -1.76 10.60 -12.20
C ALA A 76 -1.41 10.50 -10.72
N THR A 77 -1.88 9.45 -10.04
CA THR A 77 -1.46 9.04 -8.70
C THR A 77 0.00 8.58 -8.75
#